data_AF-A0A194Q0N6-F1
#
_entry.id   AF-A0A194Q0N6-F1
#
_cell.length_a   1.000
_cell.length_b   1.000
_cell.length_c   1.000
_cell.angle_alpha   90.00
_cell.angle_beta   90.00
_cell.angle_gamma   90.00
#
_symmetry.space_group_name_H-M   'P 1'
#
loop_
_entity.id
_entity.type
_entity.pdbx_description
1 polymer ?
#
loop_
_entity_poly.entity_id
_entity_poly.type
_entity_poly.pdbx_seq_one_letter_code
_entity_poly.pdbx_strand_id
1 'polypeptide(L)'
;MWNEITKLHININKIEDTKMVCNNTAIAFRTDRGLHILDIPYNLQRYDKKLDYVETIITASKYSPVSVLFENNVTKNGVRNSELIQMVMDPTLWPHNNQLLNEMTCIIAFEWSPPGFINGMESVMAVLTNVGCVEVFGPSRLEWISVLNISSLIKDNLKRLSLAKVNVTPKNSKELQEIAHALATVAICWPDKKNIDGSCYFVTAQKNGLILFWLINCWNSKLNAEIIGDIDEDPIEIMNIKWVPISDKKFLLIKSNILGKVYIYVCNIENNSIKALDKQEIWTYSDRMIVNNLNYVFENDNLILLYSKNRHFIVQIFDKKLNLITQDVKNLTDYKVTDIKKLKNEFYLSTINNKLFKIDIDCINSKFNVKTTLVEIKESYPSSELHAIGFSPNGVLCTFALIERKVLWRKEPLKIDLILLKKTTDNSEMIELYNNETKKLTNCWDYIEALIYTTLKTGMLPEFDYAKLLSEGYQNKNDILTYLEICETSELRSKY
;
A
#
# COMPACT_ATOMS: atom_id res chain seq x y z
N MET A 1 -25.37 -4.48 0.14
CA MET A 1 -25.38 -3.27 0.99
C MET A 1 -24.27 -3.38 2.02
N TRP A 2 -23.63 -2.27 2.39
CA TRP A 2 -22.63 -2.18 3.46
C TRP A 2 -23.16 -1.33 4.63
N ASN A 3 -22.88 -1.74 5.88
CA ASN A 3 -23.33 -1.04 7.09
C ASN A 3 -22.17 -0.68 8.02
N GLU A 4 -22.20 0.49 8.64
CA GLU A 4 -21.24 0.91 9.65
C GLU A 4 -21.25 0.01 10.90
N ILE A 5 -20.06 -0.48 11.26
CA ILE A 5 -19.80 -1.22 12.50
C ILE A 5 -19.25 -0.29 13.56
N THR A 6 -18.16 0.40 13.22
CA THR A 6 -17.42 1.26 14.14
C THR A 6 -16.77 2.41 13.40
N LYS A 7 -16.39 3.43 14.17
CA LYS A 7 -15.73 4.63 13.71
C LYS A 7 -14.58 4.99 14.64
N LEU A 8 -13.41 5.22 14.07
CA LEU A 8 -12.21 5.67 14.77
C LEU A 8 -11.86 7.09 14.31
N HIS A 9 -11.32 7.89 15.22
CA HIS A 9 -10.98 9.29 14.98
C HIS A 9 -9.50 9.54 15.21
N ILE A 10 -8.83 10.11 14.22
CA ILE A 10 -7.39 10.32 14.26
C ILE A 10 -7.10 11.77 13.88
N ASN A 11 -6.50 12.51 14.83
CA ASN A 11 -6.22 13.93 14.66
C ASN A 11 -5.03 14.13 13.72
N ILE A 12 -5.20 15.00 12.74
CA ILE A 12 -4.18 15.41 11.78
C ILE A 12 -4.01 16.93 11.82
N ASN A 13 -2.87 17.44 11.38
CA ASN A 13 -2.64 18.89 11.34
C ASN A 13 -2.79 19.48 9.92
N LYS A 14 -2.62 18.66 8.88
CA LYS A 14 -2.78 19.06 7.47
C LYS A 14 -3.42 17.94 6.65
N ILE A 15 -4.19 18.32 5.63
CA ILE A 15 -4.74 17.39 4.65
C ILE A 15 -3.64 17.06 3.64
N GLU A 16 -3.22 15.80 3.60
CA GLU A 16 -2.34 15.24 2.58
C GLU A 16 -3.05 14.09 1.86
N ASP A 17 -2.55 13.66 0.70
CA ASP A 17 -3.09 12.50 0.00
C ASP A 17 -3.04 11.26 0.90
N THR A 18 -4.16 10.88 1.49
CA THR A 18 -4.21 9.74 2.42
C THR A 18 -4.15 8.46 1.59
N LYS A 19 -3.15 7.60 1.87
CA LYS A 19 -3.08 6.24 1.32
C LYS A 19 -3.36 5.27 2.46
N MET A 20 -4.18 4.26 2.21
CA MET A 20 -4.48 3.19 3.15
C MET A 20 -4.24 1.83 2.51
N VAL A 21 -3.67 0.91 3.27
CA VAL A 21 -3.48 -0.48 2.88
C VAL A 21 -3.77 -1.37 4.07
N CYS A 22 -4.69 -2.32 3.91
CA CYS A 22 -4.92 -3.38 4.88
C CYS A 22 -4.02 -4.57 4.55
N ASN A 23 -3.37 -5.14 5.56
CA ASN A 23 -2.60 -6.37 5.44
C ASN A 23 -2.92 -7.26 6.64
N ASN A 24 -3.65 -8.35 6.39
CA ASN A 24 -4.20 -9.22 7.44
C ASN A 24 -4.94 -8.43 8.52
N THR A 25 -4.44 -8.43 9.76
CA THR A 25 -5.04 -7.74 10.92
C THR A 25 -4.59 -6.29 11.07
N ALA A 26 -3.68 -5.81 10.22
CA ALA A 26 -3.11 -4.47 10.32
C ALA A 26 -3.72 -3.53 9.28
N ILE A 27 -4.19 -2.36 9.73
CA ILE A 27 -4.61 -1.26 8.85
C ILE A 27 -3.55 -0.17 8.92
N ALA A 28 -2.81 0.00 7.83
CA ALA A 28 -1.79 1.05 7.71
C ALA A 28 -2.35 2.23 6.91
N PHE A 29 -2.25 3.44 7.45
CA PHE A 29 -2.68 4.65 6.76
C PHE A 29 -1.76 5.84 7.05
N ARG A 30 -1.53 6.63 6.00
CA ARG A 30 -0.60 7.77 6.02
C ARG A 30 -1.29 9.04 6.51
N THR A 31 -0.66 9.74 7.44
CA THR A 31 -1.04 11.09 7.90
C THR A 31 0.13 12.05 7.77
N ASP A 32 -0.10 13.30 8.15
CA ASP A 32 0.94 14.32 8.23
C ASP A 32 1.97 14.08 9.32
N ARG A 33 1.61 13.30 10.35
CA ARG A 33 2.47 12.98 11.50
C ARG A 33 3.34 11.76 11.24
N GLY A 34 2.96 10.90 10.29
CA GLY A 34 3.65 9.67 9.98
C GLY A 34 2.72 8.62 9.41
N LEU A 35 3.11 7.36 9.57
CA LEU A 35 2.35 6.21 9.13
C LEU A 35 1.79 5.52 10.35
N HIS A 36 0.48 5.60 10.51
CA HIS A 36 -0.22 4.95 11.59
C HIS A 36 -0.54 3.52 11.18
N ILE A 37 -0.32 2.59 12.11
CA ILE A 37 -0.62 1.18 11.95
C ILE A 37 -1.55 0.80 13.09
N LEU A 38 -2.75 0.38 12.73
CA LEU A 38 -3.75 -0.14 13.66
C LEU A 38 -3.71 -1.66 13.58
N ASP A 39 -3.03 -2.27 14.54
CA ASP A 39 -2.99 -3.72 14.69
C ASP A 39 -4.24 -4.14 15.46
N ILE A 40 -5.12 -4.90 14.82
CA ILE A 40 -6.38 -5.37 15.40
C ILE A 40 -6.13 -6.74 16.05
N PRO A 41 -5.96 -6.83 17.39
CA PRO A 41 -5.89 -8.11 18.05
C PRO A 41 -7.23 -8.83 17.92
N TYR A 42 -7.19 -10.13 17.65
CA TYR A 42 -8.37 -11.01 17.66
C TYR A 42 -8.85 -11.27 19.10
N ASN A 43 -9.27 -10.22 19.79
CA ASN A 43 -9.76 -10.28 21.17
C ASN A 43 -11.19 -10.84 21.21
N LEU A 44 -11.29 -12.12 21.55
CA LEU A 44 -12.57 -12.84 21.64
C LEU A 44 -13.37 -12.49 22.90
N GLN A 45 -12.71 -12.01 23.95
CA GLN A 45 -13.34 -11.70 25.25
C GLN A 45 -13.94 -10.29 25.30
N ARG A 46 -14.49 -9.85 24.18
CA ARG A 46 -14.82 -8.45 23.98
C ARG A 46 -16.30 -8.14 24.15
N TYR A 47 -16.58 -7.20 25.04
CA TYR A 47 -17.94 -6.80 25.41
C TYR A 47 -18.38 -5.43 24.85
N ASP A 48 -17.47 -4.65 24.27
CA ASP A 48 -17.75 -3.33 23.69
C ASP A 48 -17.98 -3.41 22.17
N LYS A 49 -18.80 -2.51 21.64
CA LYS A 49 -19.12 -2.35 20.21
C LYS A 49 -18.04 -1.64 19.40
N LYS A 50 -16.99 -1.09 20.04
CA LYS A 50 -15.92 -0.35 19.35
C LYS A 50 -15.06 -1.32 18.53
N LEU A 51 -13.86 -0.95 18.07
CA LEU A 51 -12.83 -1.90 17.61
C LEU A 51 -11.67 -1.90 18.61
N ASP A 52 -11.15 -3.06 19.00
CA ASP A 52 -9.95 -3.14 19.85
C ASP A 52 -8.76 -3.09 18.90
N TYR A 53 -7.80 -2.22 19.19
CA TYR A 53 -6.62 -2.08 18.36
C TYR A 53 -5.45 -1.56 19.19
N VAL A 54 -4.25 -1.90 18.73
CA VAL A 54 -3.00 -1.29 19.16
C VAL A 54 -2.56 -0.36 18.05
N GLU A 55 -2.45 0.93 18.37
CA GLU A 55 -1.96 1.93 17.43
C GLU A 55 -0.46 2.13 17.60
N THR A 56 0.27 1.97 16.50
CA THR A 56 1.68 2.37 16.40
C THR A 56 1.83 3.46 15.35
N ILE A 57 2.72 4.42 15.59
CA ILE A 57 3.03 5.49 14.63
C ILE A 57 4.49 5.38 14.22
N ILE A 58 4.74 5.12 12.93
CA ILE A 58 6.06 5.24 12.31
C ILE A 58 6.23 6.69 11.86
N THR A 59 7.15 7.42 12.49
CA THR A 59 7.49 8.78 12.09
C THR A 59 8.37 8.77 10.83
N ALA A 60 8.26 9.79 9.99
CA ALA A 60 9.12 9.93 8.83
C ALA A 60 10.61 9.98 9.25
N SER A 61 11.42 9.08 8.70
CA SER A 61 12.87 9.11 8.93
C SER A 61 13.45 10.42 8.39
N LYS A 62 14.27 11.07 9.20
CA LYS A 62 15.03 12.27 8.82
C LYS A 62 16.35 11.89 8.16
N TYR A 63 16.64 10.61 8.00
CA TYR A 63 17.78 10.17 7.23
C TYR A 63 17.60 10.57 5.76
N SER A 64 18.66 11.00 5.12
CA SER A 64 18.70 11.17 3.67
C SER A 64 19.95 10.51 3.11
N PRO A 65 19.84 9.75 2.00
CA PRO A 65 21.02 9.19 1.33
C PRO A 65 21.99 10.27 0.82
N VAL A 66 21.54 11.53 0.75
CA VAL A 66 22.29 12.66 0.20
C VAL A 66 23.01 13.47 1.29
N SER A 67 22.72 13.27 2.59
CA SER A 67 23.29 14.09 3.68
C SER A 67 24.81 14.21 3.65
N VAL A 68 25.51 13.11 3.34
CA VAL A 68 26.98 13.06 3.25
C VAL A 68 27.54 13.97 2.14
N LEU A 69 26.75 14.34 1.13
CA LEU A 69 27.21 15.26 0.08
C LEU A 69 27.33 16.71 0.57
N PHE A 70 26.52 17.09 1.56
CA PHE A 70 26.43 18.47 2.04
C PHE A 70 27.44 18.79 3.15
N GLU A 71 28.12 17.77 3.68
CA GLU A 71 29.27 17.94 4.59
C GLU A 71 30.46 18.64 3.88
N ASN A 72 30.53 18.59 2.54
CA ASN A 72 31.69 18.97 1.73
C ASN A 72 31.70 20.40 1.17
N ASN A 73 31.18 21.39 1.90
CA ASN A 73 31.35 22.83 1.60
C ASN A 73 30.76 23.39 0.29
N VAL A 74 29.98 22.64 -0.50
CA VAL A 74 29.44 23.14 -1.79
C VAL A 74 28.61 24.42 -1.63
N THR A 75 27.94 24.58 -0.49
CA THR A 75 27.14 25.77 -0.15
C THR A 75 27.96 26.94 0.40
N LYS A 76 29.25 26.72 0.77
CA LYS A 76 30.11 27.78 1.34
C LYS A 76 30.62 28.78 0.31
N ASN A 77 30.63 28.42 -0.98
CA ASN A 77 31.10 29.30 -2.06
C ASN A 77 30.05 30.31 -2.55
N GLY A 78 28.90 30.41 -1.86
CA GLY A 78 27.76 31.19 -2.30
C GLY A 78 26.95 30.45 -3.37
N VAL A 79 25.63 30.47 -3.23
CA VAL A 79 24.69 29.80 -4.13
C VAL A 79 23.83 30.89 -4.79
N ARG A 80 23.54 30.77 -6.09
CA ARG A 80 22.69 31.76 -6.76
C ARG A 80 21.26 31.67 -6.25
N ASN A 81 20.50 32.76 -6.29
CA ASN A 81 19.09 32.76 -5.87
C ASN A 81 18.24 31.68 -6.58
N SER A 82 18.48 31.44 -7.87
CA SER A 82 17.78 30.38 -8.62
C SER A 82 18.10 28.96 -8.09
N GLU A 83 19.35 28.73 -7.69
CA GLU A 83 19.81 27.46 -7.14
C GLU A 83 19.29 27.28 -5.69
N LEU A 84 19.23 28.36 -4.90
CA LEU A 84 18.59 28.35 -3.58
C LEU A 84 17.10 28.02 -3.66
N ILE A 85 16.38 28.64 -4.61
CA ILE A 85 14.96 28.32 -4.85
C ILE A 85 14.83 26.82 -5.17
N GLN A 86 15.71 26.28 -6.02
CA GLN A 86 15.69 24.86 -6.35
C GLN A 86 16.00 23.98 -5.13
N MET A 87 16.97 24.36 -4.30
CA MET A 87 17.29 23.65 -3.05
C MET A 87 16.14 23.66 -2.05
N VAL A 88 15.31 24.70 -2.04
CA VAL A 88 14.10 24.76 -1.19
C VAL A 88 12.95 23.97 -1.80
N MET A 89 12.79 23.97 -3.12
CA MET A 89 11.68 23.31 -3.80
C MET A 89 11.89 21.80 -4.02
N ASP A 90 13.14 21.33 -4.08
CA ASP A 90 13.48 19.93 -4.29
C ASP A 90 13.83 19.23 -2.95
N PRO A 91 12.97 18.34 -2.43
CA PRO A 91 13.20 17.66 -1.17
C PRO A 91 14.50 16.86 -1.10
N THR A 92 15.00 16.38 -2.24
CA THR A 92 16.25 15.61 -2.31
C THR A 92 17.48 16.44 -1.93
N LEU A 93 17.36 17.78 -1.99
CA LEU A 93 18.41 18.71 -1.65
C LEU A 93 18.28 19.26 -0.24
N TRP A 94 17.15 19.07 0.46
CA TRP A 94 16.92 19.58 1.82
C TRP A 94 17.95 19.19 2.90
N PRO A 95 18.74 18.11 2.79
CA PRO A 95 19.82 17.86 3.75
C PRO A 95 20.86 18.98 3.86
N HIS A 96 20.87 19.97 2.94
CA HIS A 96 21.61 21.23 3.12
C HIS A 96 21.15 22.06 4.33
N ASN A 97 19.94 21.83 4.86
CA ASN A 97 19.33 22.57 5.95
C ASN A 97 18.54 21.63 6.89
N ASN A 98 19.07 21.42 8.09
CA ASN A 98 18.44 20.58 9.11
C ASN A 98 17.05 21.06 9.55
N GLN A 99 16.76 22.37 9.49
CA GLN A 99 15.44 22.89 9.83
C GLN A 99 14.41 22.45 8.79
N LEU A 100 14.71 22.59 7.49
CA LEU A 100 13.84 22.10 6.41
C LEU A 100 13.61 20.59 6.54
N LEU A 101 14.68 19.83 6.79
CA LEU A 101 14.60 18.38 6.99
C LEU A 101 13.70 18.02 8.19
N ASN A 102 13.77 18.78 9.28
CA ASN A 102 12.95 18.54 10.47
C ASN A 102 11.48 18.89 10.28
N GLU A 103 11.18 19.94 9.52
CA GLU A 103 9.82 20.49 9.39
C GLU A 103 9.06 19.92 8.19
N MET A 104 9.76 19.57 7.10
CA MET A 104 9.12 19.29 5.81
C MET A 104 9.21 17.81 5.38
N THR A 105 10.04 16.99 6.05
CA THR A 105 10.16 15.57 5.71
C THR A 105 8.88 14.81 6.06
N CYS A 106 8.32 14.09 5.09
CA CYS A 106 7.13 13.28 5.28
C CYS A 106 7.24 11.95 4.54
N ILE A 107 6.44 10.98 4.96
CA ILE A 107 6.26 9.71 4.24
C ILE A 107 5.45 10.01 2.97
N ILE A 108 5.87 9.50 1.82
CA ILE A 108 5.15 9.67 0.53
C ILE A 108 4.58 8.35 -0.01
N ALA A 109 5.22 7.23 0.30
CA ALA A 109 4.74 5.92 -0.07
C ALA A 109 5.09 4.88 0.98
N PHE A 110 4.28 3.84 1.05
CA PHE A 110 4.56 2.64 1.82
C PHE A 110 3.96 1.44 1.10
N GLU A 111 4.61 0.28 1.25
CA GLU A 111 4.22 -0.99 0.64
C GLU A 111 4.58 -2.15 1.57
N TRP A 112 3.67 -3.12 1.67
CA TRP A 112 3.87 -4.35 2.43
C TRP A 112 4.69 -5.35 1.63
N SER A 113 5.60 -6.07 2.31
CA SER A 113 6.25 -7.23 1.72
C SER A 113 5.24 -8.36 1.49
N PRO A 114 5.57 -9.34 0.63
CA PRO A 114 4.83 -10.59 0.56
C PRO A 114 4.62 -11.22 1.94
N PRO A 115 3.48 -11.90 2.16
CA PRO A 115 3.22 -12.58 3.42
C PRO A 115 4.19 -13.74 3.66
N GLY A 116 4.53 -13.95 4.92
CA GLY A 116 5.46 -14.96 5.40
C GLY A 116 6.94 -14.69 5.08
N PHE A 117 7.35 -13.42 4.95
CA PHE A 117 8.73 -13.07 4.64
C PHE A 117 9.70 -13.26 5.83
N ILE A 118 9.30 -12.90 7.05
CA ILE A 118 10.11 -13.09 8.26
C ILE A 118 9.54 -14.24 9.09
N ASN A 119 10.39 -15.16 9.55
CA ASN A 119 9.95 -16.23 10.44
C ASN A 119 9.30 -15.67 11.72
N GLY A 120 8.03 -16.01 11.95
CA GLY A 120 7.24 -15.52 13.09
C GLY A 120 6.55 -14.17 12.88
N MET A 121 6.79 -13.47 11.77
CA MET A 121 6.07 -12.25 11.39
C MET A 121 5.37 -12.46 10.04
N GLU A 122 4.19 -11.87 9.85
CA GLU A 122 3.47 -12.05 8.59
C GLU A 122 4.13 -11.21 7.47
N SER A 123 4.41 -9.93 7.70
CA SER A 123 5.06 -9.07 6.69
C SER A 123 5.91 -7.98 7.33
N VAL A 124 6.82 -7.39 6.54
CA VAL A 124 7.46 -6.11 6.84
C VAL A 124 6.89 -5.01 5.97
N MET A 125 7.16 -3.76 6.35
CA MET A 125 6.67 -2.59 5.65
C MET A 125 7.83 -1.74 5.15
N ALA A 126 7.91 -1.52 3.85
CA ALA A 126 8.82 -0.53 3.29
C ALA A 126 8.16 0.84 3.31
N VAL A 127 8.89 1.85 3.76
CA VAL A 127 8.45 3.24 3.86
C VAL A 127 9.41 4.12 3.07
N LEU A 128 8.85 4.96 2.21
CA LEU A 128 9.57 5.95 1.40
C LEU A 128 9.20 7.36 1.86
N THR A 129 10.21 8.19 2.08
CA THR A 129 10.06 9.62 2.41
C THR A 129 10.27 10.52 1.19
N ASN A 130 9.76 11.76 1.25
CA ASN A 130 9.95 12.74 0.17
C ASN A 130 11.42 13.11 -0.08
N VAL A 131 12.30 12.99 0.93
CA VAL A 131 13.75 13.21 0.79
C VAL A 131 14.49 12.03 0.16
N GLY A 132 13.75 10.99 -0.25
CA GLY A 132 14.26 9.82 -0.95
C GLY A 132 14.89 8.75 -0.07
N CYS A 133 14.57 8.74 1.22
CA CYS A 133 14.96 7.68 2.14
C CYS A 133 13.94 6.53 2.13
N VAL A 134 14.44 5.30 1.98
CA VAL A 134 13.73 4.03 2.05
C VAL A 134 14.23 3.25 3.25
N GLU A 135 13.31 2.95 4.16
CA GLU A 135 13.54 2.09 5.32
C GLU A 135 12.48 0.99 5.38
N VAL A 136 12.87 -0.16 5.91
CA VAL A 136 11.99 -1.31 6.12
C VAL A 136 11.76 -1.46 7.62
N PHE A 137 10.50 -1.53 8.01
CA PHE A 137 10.05 -1.67 9.38
C PHE A 137 9.45 -3.06 9.62
N GLY A 138 9.76 -3.65 10.76
CA GLY A 138 9.20 -4.92 11.20
C GLY A 138 8.54 -4.78 12.57
N PRO A 139 7.50 -5.59 12.86
CA PRO A 139 6.85 -5.58 14.17
C PRO A 139 7.80 -6.14 15.24
N SER A 140 7.93 -5.46 16.37
CA SER A 140 8.69 -5.87 17.54
C SER A 140 7.83 -5.70 18.78
N ARG A 141 7.22 -6.79 19.25
CA ARG A 141 6.27 -6.82 20.39
C ARG A 141 5.09 -5.85 20.22
N LEU A 142 5.24 -4.59 20.63
CA LEU A 142 4.21 -3.55 20.67
C LEU A 142 4.58 -2.31 19.85
N GLU A 143 5.67 -2.36 19.11
CA GLU A 143 6.16 -1.25 18.30
C GLU A 143 6.66 -1.74 16.95
N TRP A 144 6.77 -0.82 16.00
CA TRP A 144 7.34 -1.06 14.69
C TRP A 144 8.74 -0.43 14.65
N ILE A 145 9.76 -1.25 14.45
CA ILE A 145 11.16 -0.80 14.47
C ILE A 145 11.78 -0.88 13.08
N SER A 146 12.69 0.03 12.79
CA SER A 146 13.48 -0.01 11.54
C SER A 146 14.43 -1.22 11.60
N VAL A 147 14.22 -2.17 10.69
CA VAL A 147 15.00 -3.43 10.61
C VAL A 147 16.03 -3.41 9.48
N LEU A 148 15.88 -2.51 8.51
CA LEU A 148 16.82 -2.34 7.39
C LEU A 148 16.67 -0.95 6.76
N ASN A 149 17.79 -0.24 6.61
CA ASN A 149 17.84 1.04 5.89
C ASN A 149 18.43 0.81 4.49
N ILE A 150 17.57 0.67 3.48
CA ILE A 150 17.99 0.46 2.08
C ILE A 150 18.79 1.67 1.56
N SER A 151 18.39 2.88 1.93
CA SER A 151 19.06 4.10 1.46
C SER A 151 20.51 4.25 1.89
N SER A 152 20.89 3.69 3.04
CA SER A 152 22.29 3.61 3.47
C SER A 152 23.15 2.75 2.56
N LEU A 153 22.55 1.75 1.90
CA LEU A 153 23.24 0.80 1.02
C LEU A 153 23.36 1.31 -0.42
N ILE A 154 22.51 2.26 -0.85
CA ILE A 154 22.48 2.75 -2.24
C ILE A 154 23.83 3.29 -2.67
N LYS A 155 24.42 4.20 -1.88
CA LYS A 155 25.67 4.89 -2.25
C LYS A 155 26.80 3.90 -2.50
N ASP A 156 27.05 2.99 -1.58
CA ASP A 156 28.17 2.05 -1.68
C ASP A 156 27.96 1.03 -2.80
N ASN A 157 26.71 0.61 -3.03
CA ASN A 157 26.38 -0.28 -4.13
C ASN A 157 26.50 0.40 -5.50
N LEU A 158 26.03 1.64 -5.67
CA LEU A 158 26.17 2.38 -6.92
C LEU A 158 27.64 2.60 -7.27
N LYS A 159 28.48 2.92 -6.29
CA LYS A 159 29.94 3.00 -6.46
C LYS A 159 30.54 1.68 -6.94
N ARG A 160 30.14 0.57 -6.32
CA ARG A 160 30.61 -0.78 -6.69
C ARG A 160 30.21 -1.16 -8.11
N LEU A 161 29.00 -0.80 -8.53
CA LEU A 161 28.46 -1.12 -9.85
C LEU A 161 28.89 -0.12 -10.94
N SER A 162 29.61 0.97 -10.57
CA SER A 162 29.92 2.08 -11.47
C SER A 162 28.69 2.71 -12.12
N LEU A 163 27.53 2.58 -11.47
CA LEU A 163 26.26 3.17 -11.89
C LEU A 163 26.21 4.58 -11.30
N ALA A 164 26.25 5.59 -12.17
CA ALA A 164 26.32 7.01 -11.85
C ALA A 164 27.66 7.54 -11.28
N LYS A 165 27.87 8.87 -11.42
CA LYS A 165 29.08 9.60 -10.98
C LYS A 165 29.14 9.84 -9.46
N VAL A 166 28.72 8.85 -8.67
CA VAL A 166 28.60 8.96 -7.19
C VAL A 166 29.96 9.04 -6.48
N ASN A 167 31.05 8.75 -7.19
CA ASN A 167 32.42 8.81 -6.67
C ASN A 167 33.05 10.22 -6.63
N VAL A 168 32.42 11.21 -7.24
CA VAL A 168 32.99 12.56 -7.35
C VAL A 168 32.41 13.45 -6.27
N THR A 169 33.27 14.14 -5.51
CA THR A 169 32.80 15.23 -4.64
C THR A 169 32.24 16.33 -5.55
N PRO A 170 30.95 16.69 -5.43
CA PRO A 170 30.33 17.63 -6.37
C PRO A 170 31.06 18.98 -6.33
N LYS A 171 31.49 19.47 -7.49
CA LYS A 171 32.23 20.74 -7.61
C LYS A 171 31.30 21.95 -7.76
N ASN A 172 30.08 21.72 -8.21
CA ASN A 172 29.08 22.75 -8.47
C ASN A 172 27.67 22.24 -8.15
N SER A 173 26.69 23.16 -8.13
CA SER A 173 25.29 22.83 -7.82
C SER A 173 24.68 21.82 -8.80
N LYS A 174 25.08 21.82 -10.07
CA LYS A 174 24.55 20.90 -11.07
C LYS A 174 25.00 19.46 -10.82
N GLU A 175 26.29 19.26 -10.59
CA GLU A 175 26.85 17.96 -10.21
C GLU A 175 26.24 17.45 -8.90
N LEU A 176 26.03 18.34 -7.92
CA LEU A 176 25.35 17.99 -6.69
C LEU A 176 23.93 17.47 -6.93
N GLN A 177 23.16 18.13 -7.81
CA GLN A 177 21.82 17.71 -8.19
C GLN A 177 21.83 16.36 -8.89
N GLU A 178 22.71 16.15 -9.87
CA GLU A 178 22.82 14.88 -10.59
C GLU A 178 23.11 13.72 -9.63
N ILE A 179 24.03 13.90 -8.68
CA ILE A 179 24.35 12.86 -7.68
C ILE A 179 23.19 12.69 -6.69
N ALA A 180 22.57 13.77 -6.21
CA ALA A 180 21.43 13.71 -5.30
C ALA A 180 20.25 12.96 -5.93
N HIS A 181 19.95 13.23 -7.21
CA HIS A 181 18.88 12.57 -7.95
C HIS A 181 19.17 11.09 -8.23
N ALA A 182 20.43 10.70 -8.38
CA ALA A 182 20.83 9.30 -8.50
C ALA A 182 20.73 8.53 -7.17
N LEU A 183 20.80 9.22 -6.02
CA LEU A 183 20.74 8.61 -4.70
C LEU A 183 19.31 8.58 -4.12
N ALA A 184 18.51 9.60 -4.40
CA ALA A 184 17.17 9.74 -3.85
C ALA A 184 16.17 8.82 -4.55
N THR A 185 15.48 7.98 -3.79
CA THR A 185 14.39 7.14 -4.30
C THR A 185 13.09 7.93 -4.40
N VAL A 186 12.27 7.68 -5.40
CA VAL A 186 10.98 8.34 -5.65
C VAL A 186 9.80 7.37 -5.76
N ALA A 187 10.05 6.10 -6.06
CA ALA A 187 9.03 5.06 -6.03
C ALA A 187 9.59 3.73 -5.54
N ILE A 188 8.74 2.92 -4.92
CA ILE A 188 9.07 1.59 -4.40
C ILE A 188 7.98 0.58 -4.78
N CYS A 189 8.34 -0.69 -4.95
CA CYS A 189 7.36 -1.77 -4.98
C CYS A 189 7.94 -3.12 -4.54
N TRP A 190 7.08 -3.94 -3.96
CA TRP A 190 7.32 -5.37 -3.76
C TRP A 190 6.64 -6.19 -4.88
N PRO A 191 7.17 -7.37 -5.21
CA PRO A 191 6.40 -8.45 -5.82
C PRO A 191 5.28 -8.92 -4.89
N ASP A 192 4.32 -9.67 -5.44
CA ASP A 192 3.21 -10.21 -4.64
C ASP A 192 3.58 -11.51 -3.88
N LYS A 193 4.70 -12.15 -4.24
CA LYS A 193 5.13 -13.44 -3.67
C LYS A 193 6.62 -13.39 -3.32
N LYS A 194 6.98 -14.14 -2.28
CA LYS A 194 8.38 -14.42 -1.93
C LYS A 194 8.98 -15.51 -2.82
N ASN A 195 10.30 -15.57 -2.86
CA ASN A 195 11.05 -16.60 -3.57
C ASN A 195 11.01 -17.94 -2.83
N ILE A 196 11.34 -19.02 -3.54
CA ILE A 196 11.33 -20.39 -3.01
C ILE A 196 12.32 -20.56 -1.85
N ASP A 197 13.47 -19.87 -1.90
CA ASP A 197 14.49 -19.84 -0.86
C ASP A 197 14.13 -18.97 0.36
N GLY A 198 12.96 -18.32 0.33
CA GLY A 198 12.48 -17.43 1.39
C GLY A 198 12.95 -15.97 1.26
N SER A 199 13.76 -15.65 0.25
CA SER A 199 14.12 -14.27 -0.07
C SER A 199 12.98 -13.49 -0.72
N CYS A 200 13.09 -12.17 -0.79
CA CYS A 200 12.13 -11.32 -1.49
C CYS A 200 12.86 -10.35 -2.41
N TYR A 201 12.38 -10.20 -3.65
CA TYR A 201 12.80 -9.07 -4.47
C TYR A 201 12.15 -7.79 -3.97
N PHE A 202 12.82 -6.67 -4.20
CA PHE A 202 12.29 -5.33 -3.93
C PHE A 202 12.79 -4.37 -4.98
N VAL A 203 12.00 -3.39 -5.38
CA VAL A 203 12.37 -2.44 -6.43
C VAL A 203 12.32 -1.03 -5.90
N THR A 204 13.36 -0.27 -6.20
CA THR A 204 13.43 1.18 -5.95
C THR A 204 13.67 1.90 -7.26
N ALA A 205 12.93 2.97 -7.52
CA ALA A 205 13.19 3.88 -8.63
C ALA A 205 13.80 5.18 -8.09
N GLN A 206 14.92 5.59 -8.65
CA GLN A 206 15.64 6.81 -8.30
C GLN A 206 15.07 8.00 -9.07
N LYS A 207 15.28 9.21 -8.53
CA LYS A 207 14.75 10.44 -9.13
C LYS A 207 15.32 10.71 -10.53
N ASN A 208 16.54 10.26 -10.80
CA ASN A 208 17.17 10.34 -12.12
C ASN A 208 16.69 9.27 -13.12
N GLY A 209 15.65 8.50 -12.81
CA GLY A 209 15.10 7.48 -13.71
C GLY A 209 15.71 6.09 -13.57
N LEU A 210 16.87 5.95 -12.90
CA LEU A 210 17.47 4.64 -12.60
C LEU A 210 16.47 3.79 -11.81
N ILE A 211 16.41 2.49 -12.10
CA ILE A 211 15.62 1.52 -11.34
C ILE A 211 16.58 0.46 -10.84
N LEU A 212 16.59 0.21 -9.54
CA LEU A 212 17.42 -0.81 -8.89
C LEU A 212 16.56 -1.95 -8.38
N PHE A 213 17.02 -3.17 -8.66
CA PHE A 213 16.42 -4.40 -8.15
C PHE A 213 17.25 -4.95 -7.00
N TRP A 214 16.59 -5.17 -5.88
CA TRP A 214 17.18 -5.67 -4.65
C TRP A 214 16.73 -7.11 -4.40
N LEU A 215 17.64 -7.93 -3.90
CA LEU A 215 17.33 -9.19 -3.24
C LEU A 215 17.47 -8.99 -1.74
N ILE A 216 16.38 -9.19 -0.99
CA ILE A 216 16.34 -9.03 0.45
C ILE A 216 16.22 -10.41 1.10
N ASN A 217 17.20 -10.75 1.93
CA ASN A 217 17.32 -12.04 2.61
C ASN A 217 17.13 -11.84 4.12
N CYS A 218 16.48 -12.79 4.79
CA CYS A 218 16.31 -12.79 6.24
C CYS A 218 17.11 -13.94 6.86
N TRP A 219 18.26 -13.62 7.47
CA TRP A 219 19.11 -14.60 8.16
C TRP A 219 19.19 -14.25 9.65
N ASN A 220 18.83 -15.20 10.53
CA ASN A 220 18.83 -15.01 11.99
C ASN A 220 18.08 -13.73 12.44
N SER A 221 16.90 -13.49 11.86
CA SER A 221 16.07 -12.29 12.12
C SER A 221 16.72 -10.95 11.74
N LYS A 222 17.83 -10.97 10.99
CA LYS A 222 18.42 -9.77 10.37
C LYS A 222 18.14 -9.77 8.88
N LEU A 223 17.67 -8.63 8.38
CA LEU A 223 17.50 -8.41 6.96
C LEU A 223 18.79 -7.87 6.35
N ASN A 224 19.18 -8.46 5.22
CA ASN A 224 20.26 -7.98 4.37
C ASN A 224 19.71 -7.73 2.97
N ALA A 225 20.25 -6.73 2.27
CA ALA A 225 19.86 -6.43 0.89
C ALA A 225 21.08 -6.28 -0.02
N GLU A 226 20.95 -6.80 -1.24
CA GLU A 226 21.95 -6.66 -2.29
C GLU A 226 21.28 -6.27 -3.61
N ILE A 227 21.98 -5.48 -4.44
CA ILE A 227 21.50 -5.15 -5.79
C ILE A 227 21.83 -6.31 -6.73
N ILE A 228 20.81 -6.78 -7.46
CA ILE A 228 20.90 -7.89 -8.40
C ILE A 228 20.61 -7.50 -9.85
N GLY A 229 20.26 -6.24 -10.09
CA GLY A 229 20.05 -5.73 -11.44
C GLY A 229 19.64 -4.27 -11.43
N ASP A 230 19.64 -3.68 -12.61
CA ASP A 230 19.28 -2.29 -12.83
C ASP A 230 18.67 -2.07 -14.22
N ILE A 231 17.93 -0.97 -14.36
CA ILE A 231 17.48 -0.42 -15.64
C ILE A 231 17.81 1.08 -15.61
N ASP A 232 18.66 1.50 -16.54
CA ASP A 232 18.98 2.91 -16.78
C ASP A 232 18.00 3.51 -17.79
N GLU A 233 17.47 4.69 -17.48
CA GLU A 233 16.41 5.35 -18.22
C GLU A 233 16.70 6.83 -18.39
N ASP A 234 15.96 7.46 -19.31
CA ASP A 234 15.98 8.91 -19.41
C ASP A 234 15.64 9.54 -18.04
N PRO A 235 16.27 10.68 -17.70
CA PRO A 235 16.17 11.31 -16.39
C PRO A 235 14.82 12.00 -16.16
N ILE A 236 13.77 11.19 -16.09
CA ILE A 236 12.40 11.58 -15.86
C ILE A 236 11.91 10.86 -14.59
N GLU A 237 11.43 11.65 -13.64
CA GLU A 237 10.95 11.18 -12.35
C GLU A 237 9.82 10.14 -12.51
N ILE A 238 10.02 8.99 -11.88
CA ILE A 238 9.07 7.88 -11.83
C ILE A 238 8.13 8.11 -10.65
N MET A 239 6.82 8.17 -10.93
CA MET A 239 5.80 8.42 -9.90
C MET A 239 5.27 7.13 -9.27
N ASN A 240 5.10 6.09 -10.08
CA ASN A 240 4.64 4.78 -9.59
C ASN A 240 5.35 3.66 -10.33
N ILE A 241 5.53 2.56 -9.63
CA ILE A 241 6.11 1.32 -10.14
C ILE A 241 5.33 0.14 -9.58
N LYS A 242 5.10 -0.88 -10.41
CA LYS A 242 4.36 -2.09 -10.02
C LYS A 242 4.98 -3.32 -10.66
N TRP A 243 5.21 -4.32 -9.83
CA TRP A 243 5.65 -5.65 -10.25
C TRP A 243 4.45 -6.52 -10.61
N VAL A 244 4.48 -7.13 -11.79
CA VAL A 244 3.44 -8.04 -12.29
C VAL A 244 4.08 -9.38 -12.67
N PRO A 245 3.90 -10.45 -11.87
CA PRO A 245 4.51 -11.76 -12.15
C PRO A 245 3.85 -12.42 -13.36
N ILE A 246 4.65 -12.95 -14.29
CA ILE A 246 4.17 -13.82 -15.38
C ILE A 246 4.51 -15.29 -15.06
N SER A 247 5.72 -15.54 -14.59
CA SER A 247 6.22 -16.84 -14.14
C SER A 247 7.33 -16.64 -13.09
N ASP A 248 7.86 -17.72 -12.53
CA ASP A 248 8.95 -17.65 -11.54
C ASP A 248 10.23 -16.97 -12.07
N LYS A 249 10.39 -16.95 -13.40
CA LYS A 249 11.56 -16.33 -14.04
C LYS A 249 11.22 -15.06 -14.81
N LYS A 250 9.95 -14.80 -15.13
CA LYS A 250 9.56 -13.67 -15.98
C LYS A 250 8.52 -12.81 -15.30
N PHE A 251 8.68 -11.50 -15.39
CA PHE A 251 7.72 -10.55 -14.86
C PHE A 251 7.65 -9.30 -15.73
N LEU A 252 6.61 -8.51 -15.53
CA LEU A 252 6.49 -7.18 -16.09
C LEU A 252 6.72 -6.15 -14.99
N LEU A 253 7.47 -5.11 -15.32
CA LEU A 253 7.61 -3.93 -14.47
C LEU A 253 6.85 -2.79 -15.13
N ILE A 254 5.76 -2.36 -14.51
CA ILE A 254 4.94 -1.27 -15.01
C ILE A 254 5.35 -0.01 -14.27
N LYS A 255 5.71 1.05 -15.00
CA LYS A 255 5.99 2.36 -14.40
C LYS A 255 5.17 3.47 -15.02
N SER A 256 4.96 4.52 -14.24
CA SER A 256 4.45 5.80 -14.72
C SER A 256 5.38 6.93 -14.34
N ASN A 257 5.44 7.97 -15.16
CA ASN A 257 6.31 9.13 -14.91
C ASN A 257 5.50 10.40 -14.62
N ILE A 258 6.19 11.47 -14.23
CA ILE A 258 5.58 12.77 -13.93
C ILE A 258 4.87 13.42 -15.14
N LEU A 259 5.20 12.99 -16.36
CA LEU A 259 4.53 13.42 -17.58
C LEU A 259 3.20 12.70 -17.84
N GLY A 260 2.84 11.73 -17.01
CA GLY A 260 1.61 10.94 -17.15
C GLY A 260 1.72 9.77 -18.12
N LYS A 261 2.91 9.49 -18.66
CA LYS A 261 3.14 8.34 -19.56
C LYS A 261 3.28 7.04 -18.77
N VAL A 262 2.89 5.93 -19.38
CA VAL A 262 2.97 4.60 -18.78
C VAL A 262 3.76 3.65 -19.67
N TYR A 263 4.69 2.92 -19.05
CA TYR A 263 5.58 1.97 -19.71
C TYR A 263 5.50 0.60 -19.04
N ILE A 264 5.73 -0.44 -19.84
CA ILE A 264 5.91 -1.82 -19.41
C ILE A 264 7.31 -2.26 -19.81
N TYR A 265 8.07 -2.82 -18.86
CA TYR A 265 9.28 -3.58 -19.15
C TYR A 265 9.00 -5.06 -19.04
N VAL A 266 9.48 -5.82 -20.02
CA VAL A 266 9.55 -7.27 -19.92
C VAL A 266 10.87 -7.64 -19.27
N CYS A 267 10.82 -8.21 -18.07
CA CYS A 267 12.01 -8.54 -17.29
C CYS A 267 12.17 -10.05 -17.13
N ASN A 268 13.42 -10.51 -17.09
CA ASN A 268 13.78 -11.90 -16.83
C ASN A 268 14.72 -12.01 -15.64
N ILE A 269 14.57 -13.10 -14.89
CA ILE A 269 15.38 -13.48 -13.74
C ILE A 269 16.26 -14.64 -14.18
N GLU A 270 17.56 -14.40 -14.25
CA GLU A 270 18.56 -15.39 -14.66
C GLU A 270 19.75 -15.35 -13.70
N ASN A 271 20.12 -16.49 -13.11
CA ASN A 271 21.29 -16.63 -12.23
C ASN A 271 21.36 -15.57 -11.12
N ASN A 272 20.25 -15.34 -10.41
CA ASN A 272 20.10 -14.28 -9.40
C ASN A 272 20.42 -12.87 -9.92
N SER A 273 20.23 -12.63 -11.21
CA SER A 273 20.29 -11.31 -11.81
C SER A 273 19.00 -10.98 -12.54
N ILE A 274 18.64 -9.70 -12.57
CA ILE A 274 17.45 -9.21 -13.29
C ILE A 274 17.88 -8.38 -14.49
N LYS A 275 17.28 -8.67 -15.64
CA LYS A 275 17.52 -7.94 -16.89
C LYS A 275 16.20 -7.55 -17.54
N ALA A 276 16.10 -6.30 -17.99
CA ALA A 276 15.05 -5.88 -18.91
C ALA A 276 15.39 -6.35 -20.32
N LEU A 277 14.45 -7.07 -20.94
CA LEU A 277 14.56 -7.59 -22.30
C LEU A 277 13.92 -6.66 -23.32
N ASP A 278 12.80 -6.04 -22.94
CA ASP A 278 12.01 -5.20 -23.83
C ASP A 278 11.30 -4.08 -23.05
N LYS A 279 10.94 -3.02 -23.76
CA LYS A 279 10.26 -1.83 -23.24
C LYS A 279 9.16 -1.42 -24.21
N GLN A 280 7.95 -1.28 -23.70
CA GLN A 280 6.80 -0.82 -24.45
C GLN A 280 6.14 0.37 -23.76
N GLU A 281 5.82 1.41 -24.52
CA GLU A 281 5.00 2.53 -24.05
C GLU A 281 3.52 2.21 -24.30
N ILE A 282 2.74 2.10 -23.22
CA ILE A 282 1.33 1.68 -23.28
C ILE A 282 0.35 2.85 -23.09
N TRP A 283 0.84 3.99 -22.58
CA TRP A 283 0.12 5.25 -22.57
C TRP A 283 1.06 6.37 -23.00
N THR A 284 0.89 6.85 -24.23
CA THR A 284 1.84 7.76 -24.89
C THR A 284 1.59 9.24 -24.63
N TYR A 285 0.42 9.59 -24.09
CA TYR A 285 0.03 10.99 -23.90
C TYR A 285 0.79 11.62 -22.73
N SER A 286 1.52 12.69 -23.03
CA SER A 286 2.21 13.54 -22.04
C SER A 286 1.25 14.57 -21.43
N ASP A 287 0.13 14.11 -20.87
CA ASP A 287 -0.94 14.94 -20.31
C ASP A 287 -0.63 15.52 -18.93
N ARG A 288 0.51 15.15 -18.33
CA ARG A 288 0.94 15.52 -16.97
C ARG A 288 -0.06 15.14 -15.87
N MET A 289 -1.00 14.25 -16.17
CA MET A 289 -1.88 13.68 -15.18
C MET A 289 -1.17 12.48 -14.57
N ILE A 290 -0.87 12.56 -13.28
CA ILE A 290 -0.21 11.47 -12.55
C ILE A 290 -1.15 10.26 -12.53
N VAL A 291 -0.60 9.10 -12.86
CA VAL A 291 -1.28 7.82 -12.75
C VAL A 291 -1.34 7.45 -11.28
N ASN A 292 -2.51 7.13 -10.75
CA ASN A 292 -2.72 6.68 -9.38
C ASN A 292 -3.44 5.33 -9.36
N ASN A 293 -3.28 4.59 -8.27
CA ASN A 293 -4.02 3.35 -8.00
C ASN A 293 -3.85 2.28 -9.09
N LEU A 294 -2.61 2.09 -9.56
CA LEU A 294 -2.27 1.10 -10.57
C LEU A 294 -2.46 -0.32 -10.04
N ASN A 295 -3.36 -1.07 -10.66
CA ASN A 295 -3.73 -2.44 -10.32
C ASN A 295 -3.77 -3.32 -11.57
N TYR A 296 -3.74 -4.64 -11.36
CA TYR A 296 -3.78 -5.60 -12.46
C TYR A 296 -4.48 -6.92 -12.11
N VAL A 297 -4.93 -7.63 -13.14
CA VAL A 297 -5.36 -9.04 -13.07
C VAL A 297 -5.03 -9.75 -14.38
N PHE A 298 -4.83 -11.06 -14.30
CA PHE A 298 -4.79 -11.93 -15.47
C PHE A 298 -6.14 -12.64 -15.62
N GLU A 299 -6.74 -12.54 -16.80
CA GLU A 299 -7.99 -13.23 -17.12
C GLU A 299 -7.90 -13.83 -18.53
N ASN A 300 -8.09 -15.15 -18.64
CA ASN A 300 -7.93 -15.89 -19.89
C ASN A 300 -6.59 -15.58 -20.59
N ASP A 301 -5.52 -15.54 -19.79
CA ASP A 301 -4.15 -15.15 -20.17
C ASP A 301 -3.96 -13.72 -20.71
N ASN A 302 -4.98 -12.87 -20.64
CA ASN A 302 -4.86 -11.45 -20.96
C ASN A 302 -4.50 -10.67 -19.70
N LEU A 303 -3.62 -9.69 -19.84
CA LEU A 303 -3.30 -8.75 -18.78
C LEU A 303 -4.30 -7.60 -18.81
N ILE A 304 -5.05 -7.43 -17.73
CA ILE A 304 -5.96 -6.30 -17.53
C ILE A 304 -5.27 -5.34 -16.56
N LEU A 305 -5.01 -4.12 -17.03
CA LEU A 305 -4.47 -3.02 -16.23
C LEU A 305 -5.57 -2.03 -15.92
N LEU A 306 -5.66 -1.63 -14.65
CA LEU A 306 -6.63 -0.66 -14.14
C LEU A 306 -5.86 0.43 -13.42
N TYR A 307 -6.14 1.68 -13.76
CA TYR A 307 -5.55 2.82 -13.06
C TYR A 307 -6.43 4.05 -13.21
N SER A 308 -6.09 5.07 -12.43
CA SER A 308 -6.78 6.37 -12.46
C SER A 308 -5.84 7.48 -12.86
N LYS A 309 -6.35 8.46 -13.59
CA LYS A 309 -5.69 9.74 -13.88
C LYS A 309 -6.66 10.84 -13.49
N ASN A 310 -6.52 11.32 -12.26
CA ASN A 310 -7.46 12.25 -11.63
C ASN A 310 -8.92 11.70 -11.57
N ARG A 311 -9.84 12.20 -12.41
CA ARG A 311 -11.23 11.72 -12.52
C ARG A 311 -11.44 10.61 -13.55
N HIS A 312 -10.42 10.34 -14.37
CA HIS A 312 -10.49 9.36 -15.44
C HIS A 312 -10.09 7.99 -14.90
N PHE A 313 -10.99 7.03 -15.01
CA PHE A 313 -10.72 5.63 -14.78
C PHE A 313 -10.39 4.96 -16.11
N ILE A 314 -9.24 4.31 -16.17
CA ILE A 314 -8.70 3.73 -17.40
C ILE A 314 -8.53 2.23 -17.19
N VAL A 315 -9.05 1.45 -18.12
CA VAL A 315 -8.87 0.01 -18.22
C VAL A 315 -8.22 -0.30 -19.56
N GLN A 316 -7.09 -0.97 -19.53
CA GLN A 316 -6.38 -1.42 -20.73
C GLN A 316 -6.17 -2.92 -20.67
N ILE A 317 -6.42 -3.60 -21.79
CA ILE A 317 -6.34 -5.06 -21.86
C ILE A 317 -5.34 -5.44 -22.93
N PHE A 318 -4.39 -6.29 -22.56
CA PHE A 318 -3.29 -6.72 -23.39
C PHE A 318 -3.32 -8.23 -23.59
N ASP A 319 -2.96 -8.68 -24.78
CA ASP A 319 -2.78 -10.10 -25.07
C ASP A 319 -1.49 -10.65 -24.42
N LYS A 320 -1.23 -11.95 -24.59
CA LYS A 320 0.01 -12.62 -24.15
C LYS A 320 1.30 -11.99 -24.70
N LYS A 321 1.22 -11.31 -25.84
CA LYS A 321 2.33 -10.62 -26.51
C LYS A 321 2.42 -9.15 -26.12
N LEU A 322 1.60 -8.69 -25.18
CA LEU A 322 1.48 -7.30 -24.73
C LEU A 322 0.96 -6.34 -25.80
N ASN A 323 0.26 -6.84 -26.82
CA ASN A 323 -0.47 -5.97 -27.73
C ASN A 323 -1.76 -5.52 -27.07
N LEU A 324 -2.05 -4.22 -27.15
CA LEU A 324 -3.31 -3.66 -26.67
C LEU A 324 -4.47 -4.23 -27.49
N ILE A 325 -5.34 -5.01 -26.86
CA ILE A 325 -6.57 -5.53 -27.46
C ILE A 325 -7.65 -4.45 -27.42
N THR A 326 -7.82 -3.83 -26.25
CA THR A 326 -8.81 -2.78 -26.06
C THR A 326 -8.42 -1.83 -24.94
N GLN A 327 -9.05 -0.67 -24.95
CA GLN A 327 -8.95 0.34 -23.91
C GLN A 327 -10.32 0.96 -23.69
N ASP A 328 -10.72 1.07 -22.44
CA ASP A 328 -11.88 1.83 -22.01
C ASP A 328 -11.45 2.96 -21.08
N VAL A 329 -12.02 4.15 -21.30
CA VAL A 329 -11.73 5.34 -20.51
C VAL A 329 -13.06 5.91 -20.04
N LYS A 330 -13.33 5.74 -18.75
CA LYS A 330 -14.55 6.24 -18.12
C LYS A 330 -14.26 7.49 -17.32
N ASN A 331 -15.07 8.51 -17.56
CA ASN A 331 -15.14 9.64 -16.64
C ASN A 331 -16.18 9.31 -15.56
N LEU A 332 -15.70 8.95 -14.37
CA LEU A 332 -16.58 8.56 -13.26
C LEU A 332 -17.07 9.82 -12.55
N THR A 333 -18.02 10.50 -13.19
CA THR A 333 -18.63 11.77 -12.72
C THR A 333 -17.62 12.91 -12.58
N ASP A 334 -18.06 14.14 -12.26
CA ASP A 334 -17.16 15.31 -12.10
C ASP A 334 -16.20 15.24 -10.90
N TYR A 335 -15.96 14.05 -10.34
CA TYR A 335 -15.28 13.84 -9.07
C TYR A 335 -13.97 13.05 -9.25
N LYS A 336 -12.94 13.38 -8.45
CA LYS A 336 -11.63 12.70 -8.44
C LYS A 336 -11.80 11.25 -7.97
N VAL A 337 -11.18 10.31 -8.68
CA VAL A 337 -10.99 8.93 -8.22
C VAL A 337 -9.95 8.95 -7.12
N THR A 338 -10.28 8.39 -5.96
CA THR A 338 -9.41 8.43 -4.79
C THR A 338 -8.66 7.13 -4.60
N ASP A 339 -9.31 5.99 -4.82
CA ASP A 339 -8.67 4.68 -4.67
C ASP A 339 -9.23 3.63 -5.64
N ILE A 340 -8.41 2.64 -6.00
CA ILE A 340 -8.81 1.43 -6.72
C ILE A 340 -8.20 0.25 -5.96
N LYS A 341 -9.04 -0.66 -5.46
CA LYS A 341 -8.60 -1.83 -4.71
C LYS A 341 -9.10 -3.11 -5.35
N LYS A 342 -8.22 -4.11 -5.34
CA LYS A 342 -8.54 -5.48 -5.70
C LYS A 342 -8.93 -6.25 -4.45
N LEU A 343 -10.03 -6.99 -4.52
CA LEU A 343 -10.46 -7.97 -3.52
C LEU A 343 -10.71 -9.29 -4.24
N LYS A 344 -9.83 -10.28 -4.03
CA LYS A 344 -9.84 -11.55 -4.76
C LYS A 344 -9.84 -11.28 -6.28
N ASN A 345 -10.92 -11.63 -6.99
CA ASN A 345 -11.07 -11.41 -8.44
C ASN A 345 -11.94 -10.19 -8.77
N GLU A 346 -12.34 -9.40 -7.77
CA GLU A 346 -13.19 -8.22 -7.95
C GLU A 346 -12.37 -6.94 -7.77
N PHE A 347 -12.80 -5.87 -8.45
CA PHE A 347 -12.23 -4.55 -8.28
C PHE A 347 -13.27 -3.57 -7.77
N TYR A 348 -12.82 -2.71 -6.86
CA TYR A 348 -13.62 -1.65 -6.26
C TYR A 348 -12.92 -0.32 -6.48
N LEU A 349 -13.71 0.69 -6.84
CA LEU A 349 -13.24 2.04 -7.08
C LEU A 349 -13.99 3.00 -6.18
N SER A 350 -13.27 3.89 -5.53
CA SER A 350 -13.85 4.96 -4.72
C SER A 350 -13.59 6.33 -5.32
N THR A 351 -14.52 7.25 -5.06
CA THR A 351 -14.42 8.65 -5.45
C THR A 351 -14.52 9.55 -4.23
N ILE A 352 -13.98 10.77 -4.36
CA ILE A 352 -13.90 11.75 -3.27
C ILE A 352 -15.25 12.13 -2.64
N ASN A 353 -16.39 11.87 -3.31
CA ASN A 353 -17.75 12.10 -2.80
C ASN A 353 -18.38 10.85 -2.16
N ASN A 354 -17.56 9.94 -1.64
CA ASN A 354 -17.98 8.75 -0.88
C ASN A 354 -18.81 7.75 -1.69
N LYS A 355 -18.65 7.71 -3.02
CA LYS A 355 -19.24 6.66 -3.84
C LYS A 355 -18.25 5.52 -3.98
N LEU A 356 -18.75 4.30 -3.83
CA LEU A 356 -18.02 3.07 -4.06
C LEU A 356 -18.65 2.36 -5.26
N PHE A 357 -17.84 2.02 -6.25
CA PHE A 357 -18.26 1.30 -7.44
C PHE A 357 -17.60 -0.07 -7.45
N LYS A 358 -18.37 -1.11 -7.75
CA LYS A 358 -17.82 -2.40 -8.17
C LYS A 358 -17.57 -2.34 -9.67
N ILE A 359 -16.40 -2.81 -10.09
CA ILE A 359 -16.00 -2.87 -11.49
C ILE A 359 -16.17 -4.31 -11.95
N ASP A 360 -17.07 -4.51 -12.91
CA ASP A 360 -17.30 -5.78 -13.56
C ASP A 360 -16.68 -5.70 -14.97
N ILE A 361 -15.81 -6.65 -15.31
CA ILE A 361 -15.13 -6.72 -16.60
C ILE A 361 -15.64 -7.98 -17.30
N ASP A 362 -16.45 -7.79 -18.33
CA ASP A 362 -16.99 -8.89 -19.13
C ASP A 362 -16.15 -9.05 -20.40
N CYS A 363 -15.65 -10.26 -20.67
CA CYS A 363 -15.03 -10.61 -21.96
C CYS A 363 -15.95 -11.53 -22.76
N ILE A 364 -16.58 -11.00 -23.82
CA ILE A 364 -17.46 -11.78 -24.69
C ILE A 364 -17.01 -11.60 -26.14
N ASN A 365 -16.62 -12.69 -26.81
CA ASN A 365 -16.20 -12.70 -28.22
C ASN A 365 -15.12 -11.68 -28.56
N SER A 366 -14.08 -11.57 -27.71
CA SER A 366 -12.98 -10.59 -27.85
C SER A 366 -13.41 -9.12 -27.76
N LYS A 367 -14.67 -8.85 -27.40
CA LYS A 367 -15.14 -7.53 -27.00
C LYS A 367 -15.20 -7.49 -25.48
N PHE A 368 -14.52 -6.53 -24.89
CA PHE A 368 -14.54 -6.32 -23.46
C PHE A 368 -15.48 -5.18 -23.13
N ASN A 369 -16.33 -5.40 -22.13
CA ASN A 369 -17.21 -4.38 -21.61
C ASN A 369 -16.88 -4.18 -20.13
N VAL A 370 -16.42 -2.99 -19.79
CA VAL A 370 -16.25 -2.59 -18.40
C VAL A 370 -17.58 -2.02 -17.95
N LYS A 371 -18.18 -2.57 -16.89
CA LYS A 371 -19.34 -2.00 -16.22
C LYS A 371 -18.94 -1.55 -14.82
N THR A 372 -19.62 -0.50 -14.36
CA THR A 372 -19.40 0.05 -13.02
C THR A 372 -20.74 0.10 -12.32
N THR A 373 -20.91 -0.71 -11.29
CA THR A 373 -22.14 -0.80 -10.51
C THR A 373 -21.94 -0.07 -9.19
N LEU A 374 -22.86 0.84 -8.86
CA LEU A 374 -22.79 1.58 -7.60
C LEU A 374 -23.07 0.61 -6.44
N VAL A 375 -22.17 0.56 -5.47
CA VAL A 375 -22.33 -0.22 -4.25
C VAL A 375 -23.12 0.61 -3.25
N GLU A 376 -24.24 0.06 -2.80
CA GLU A 376 -25.06 0.70 -1.77
C GLU A 376 -24.38 0.65 -0.40
N ILE A 377 -24.17 1.83 0.18
CA ILE A 377 -23.73 2.05 1.56
C ILE A 377 -24.95 2.59 2.29
N LYS A 378 -25.31 1.97 3.42
CA LYS A 378 -26.53 2.32 4.16
C LYS A 378 -26.43 3.73 4.76
N GLU A 379 -25.27 4.05 5.32
CA GLU A 379 -24.98 5.35 5.93
C GLU A 379 -24.52 6.37 4.88
N SER A 380 -24.82 7.64 5.11
CA SER A 380 -24.39 8.74 4.24
C SER A 380 -23.42 9.68 4.95
N TYR A 381 -22.38 10.10 4.24
CA TYR A 381 -21.33 10.99 4.78
C TYR A 381 -21.22 12.30 3.97
N PRO A 382 -22.30 13.08 3.79
CA PRO A 382 -22.33 14.19 2.84
C PRO A 382 -21.30 15.30 3.15
N SER A 383 -20.90 15.42 4.41
CA SER A 383 -19.93 16.41 4.89
C SER A 383 -18.47 15.94 4.86
N SER A 384 -18.19 14.77 4.28
CA SER A 384 -16.83 14.18 4.29
C SER A 384 -16.35 13.83 2.88
N GLU A 385 -15.04 13.69 2.74
CA GLU A 385 -14.34 13.26 1.54
C GLU A 385 -13.68 11.90 1.76
N LEU A 386 -13.91 10.97 0.84
CA LEU A 386 -13.33 9.63 0.89
C LEU A 386 -11.99 9.61 0.19
N HIS A 387 -10.90 9.53 0.96
CA HIS A 387 -9.54 9.57 0.44
C HIS A 387 -8.94 8.20 0.16
N ALA A 388 -9.33 7.16 0.90
CA ALA A 388 -8.84 5.81 0.69
C ALA A 388 -9.85 4.76 1.14
N ILE A 389 -9.76 3.55 0.56
CA ILE A 389 -10.51 2.38 0.99
C ILE A 389 -9.58 1.22 1.26
N GLY A 390 -10.01 0.29 2.11
CA GLY A 390 -9.28 -0.92 2.44
C GLY A 390 -10.26 -2.07 2.62
N PHE A 391 -9.84 -3.27 2.29
CA PHE A 391 -10.64 -4.48 2.49
C PHE A 391 -9.88 -5.43 3.39
N SER A 392 -10.62 -6.10 4.29
CA SER A 392 -10.07 -7.23 5.02
C SER A 392 -9.77 -8.39 4.07
N PRO A 393 -8.91 -9.35 4.47
CA PRO A 393 -8.50 -10.46 3.60
C PRO A 393 -9.66 -11.25 3.00
N ASN A 394 -10.73 -11.47 3.77
CA ASN A 394 -11.88 -12.23 3.30
C ASN A 394 -12.96 -11.36 2.65
N GLY A 395 -12.81 -10.03 2.70
CA GLY A 395 -13.75 -9.09 2.08
C GLY A 395 -15.06 -8.90 2.85
N VAL A 396 -15.09 -9.32 4.12
CA VAL A 396 -16.24 -9.15 5.02
C VAL A 396 -16.33 -7.70 5.50
N LEU A 397 -15.16 -7.09 5.74
CA LEU A 397 -15.02 -5.73 6.23
C LEU A 397 -14.39 -4.84 5.15
N CYS A 398 -14.89 -3.60 5.08
CA CYS A 398 -14.34 -2.53 4.27
C CYS A 398 -14.07 -1.33 5.18
N THR A 399 -12.88 -0.75 5.10
CA THR A 399 -12.52 0.45 5.85
C THR A 399 -12.53 1.64 4.91
N PHE A 400 -13.14 2.73 5.32
CA PHE A 400 -13.11 4.03 4.64
C PHE A 400 -12.25 5.01 5.45
N ALA A 401 -11.37 5.74 4.77
CA ALA A 401 -10.68 6.89 5.36
C ALA A 401 -11.34 8.18 4.87
N LEU A 402 -12.12 8.80 5.77
CA LEU A 402 -12.89 10.01 5.49
C LEU A 402 -12.26 11.24 6.15
N ILE A 403 -12.26 12.38 5.45
CA ILE A 403 -11.87 13.69 6.02
C ILE A 403 -13.07 14.63 5.98
N GLU A 404 -13.36 15.29 7.10
CA GLU A 404 -14.51 16.21 7.18
C GLU A 404 -14.24 17.51 6.38
N ARG A 405 -15.14 17.88 5.47
CA ARG A 405 -15.05 19.07 4.59
C ARG A 405 -15.17 20.40 5.31
N LYS A 406 -15.46 20.42 6.61
CA LYS A 406 -15.89 21.63 7.32
C LYS A 406 -14.84 22.73 7.23
N VAL A 407 -15.28 23.91 6.79
CA VAL A 407 -14.53 25.18 6.62
C VAL A 407 -14.00 25.77 7.94
N LEU A 408 -14.21 25.10 9.07
CA LEU A 408 -13.79 25.53 10.41
C LEU A 408 -12.39 25.01 10.81
N TRP A 409 -11.49 24.76 9.86
CA TRP A 409 -10.11 24.31 10.11
C TRP A 409 -9.33 25.22 11.07
N ARG A 410 -9.77 26.47 11.26
CA ARG A 410 -9.19 27.42 12.22
C ARG A 410 -9.69 27.27 13.65
N LYS A 411 -10.77 26.51 13.90
CA LYS A 411 -11.41 26.37 15.22
C LYS A 411 -11.38 24.94 15.77
N GLU A 412 -11.33 23.93 14.91
CA GLU A 412 -11.31 22.52 15.30
C GLU A 412 -10.10 21.82 14.67
N PRO A 413 -9.46 20.88 15.39
CA PRO A 413 -8.41 20.06 14.80
C PRO A 413 -8.97 19.25 13.63
N LEU A 414 -8.20 19.17 12.55
CA LEU A 414 -8.54 18.29 11.44
C LEU A 414 -8.51 16.84 11.93
N LYS A 415 -9.40 16.01 11.40
CA LYS A 415 -9.49 14.60 11.75
C LYS A 415 -9.72 13.73 10.51
N ILE A 416 -9.11 12.55 10.54
CA ILE A 416 -9.43 11.44 9.67
C ILE A 416 -10.35 10.52 10.46
N ASP A 417 -11.52 10.25 9.89
CA ASP A 417 -12.47 9.28 10.37
C ASP A 417 -12.22 7.96 9.64
N LEU A 418 -11.78 6.92 10.35
CA LEU A 418 -11.71 5.57 9.82
C LEU A 418 -13.02 4.85 10.14
N ILE A 419 -13.79 4.53 9.10
CA ILE A 419 -15.09 3.88 9.24
C ILE A 419 -14.98 2.44 8.78
N LEU A 420 -15.27 1.49 9.67
CA LEU A 420 -15.35 0.08 9.30
C LEU A 420 -16.80 -0.27 8.96
N LEU A 421 -16.98 -0.83 7.77
CA LEU A 421 -18.24 -1.24 7.21
C LEU A 421 -18.28 -2.77 7.10
N LYS A 422 -19.39 -3.39 7.51
CA LYS A 422 -19.72 -4.79 7.27
C LYS A 422 -20.48 -4.94 5.97
N LYS A 423 -20.13 -5.93 5.13
CA LYS A 423 -21.02 -6.37 4.06
C LYS A 423 -22.25 -7.06 4.68
N THR A 424 -23.46 -6.69 4.24
CA THR A 424 -24.67 -7.45 4.61
C THR A 424 -24.62 -8.79 3.86
N THR A 425 -24.36 -9.87 4.58
CA THR A 425 -24.33 -11.25 4.08
C THR A 425 -25.21 -12.16 4.93
N ASP A 426 -25.66 -13.27 4.36
CA ASP A 426 -26.54 -14.25 5.02
C ASP A 426 -25.76 -15.12 6.01
N ASN A 427 -25.43 -14.61 7.21
CA ASN A 427 -24.87 -15.32 8.38
C ASN A 427 -23.80 -16.42 8.08
N SER A 428 -23.10 -16.34 6.95
CA SER A 428 -22.20 -17.39 6.46
C SER A 428 -20.84 -17.33 7.15
N GLU A 429 -20.58 -16.29 7.94
CA GLU A 429 -19.34 -16.07 8.66
C GLU A 429 -19.01 -17.24 9.60
N MET A 430 -20.02 -17.86 10.21
CA MET A 430 -19.83 -19.06 11.05
C MET A 430 -19.33 -20.26 10.26
N ILE A 431 -19.91 -20.50 9.08
CA ILE A 431 -19.55 -21.63 8.22
C ILE A 431 -18.12 -21.44 7.70
N GLU A 432 -17.77 -20.22 7.28
CA GLU A 432 -16.42 -19.89 6.81
C GLU A 432 -15.38 -19.97 7.94
N LEU A 433 -15.74 -19.55 9.17
CA LEU A 433 -14.86 -19.69 10.33
C LEU A 433 -14.57 -21.16 10.65
N TYR A 434 -15.59 -22.01 10.63
CA TYR A 434 -15.47 -23.46 10.86
C TYR A 434 -14.67 -24.16 9.76
N ASN A 435 -14.83 -23.73 8.50
CA ASN A 435 -14.11 -24.28 7.35
C ASN A 435 -12.73 -23.62 7.12
N ASN A 436 -12.18 -22.89 8.09
CA ASN A 436 -10.88 -22.22 7.94
C ASN A 436 -9.74 -23.22 7.68
N GLU A 437 -9.38 -23.36 6.41
CA GLU A 437 -8.32 -24.28 5.94
C GLU A 437 -6.97 -24.03 6.62
N THR A 438 -6.68 -22.77 6.95
CA THR A 438 -5.38 -22.37 7.49
C THR A 438 -5.23 -22.65 8.98
N LYS A 439 -6.35 -22.86 9.69
CA LYS A 439 -6.42 -23.03 11.15
C LYS A 439 -5.75 -21.90 11.95
N LYS A 440 -5.55 -20.72 11.34
CA LYS A 440 -4.98 -19.52 11.96
C LYS A 440 -6.06 -18.45 12.12
N LEU A 441 -6.17 -17.87 13.32
CA LEU A 441 -7.11 -16.79 13.61
C LEU A 441 -6.78 -15.49 12.87
N THR A 442 -5.51 -15.24 12.56
CA THR A 442 -5.08 -14.05 11.81
C THR A 442 -5.67 -13.98 10.41
N ASN A 443 -6.10 -15.12 9.84
CA ASN A 443 -6.71 -15.17 8.52
C ASN A 443 -8.24 -15.07 8.55
N CYS A 444 -8.89 -15.16 9.72
CA CYS A 444 -10.34 -15.11 9.85
C CYS A 444 -10.84 -14.07 10.85
N TRP A 445 -9.96 -13.15 11.27
CA TRP A 445 -10.27 -12.10 12.24
C TRP A 445 -11.49 -11.24 11.84
N ASP A 446 -11.65 -11.01 10.54
CA ASP A 446 -12.74 -10.20 10.00
C ASP A 446 -14.10 -10.90 10.09
N TYR A 447 -14.14 -12.23 9.96
CA TYR A 447 -15.33 -13.03 10.28
C TYR A 447 -15.68 -12.93 11.76
N ILE A 448 -14.68 -13.01 12.65
CA ILE A 448 -14.87 -12.92 14.10
C ILE A 448 -15.46 -11.55 14.47
N GLU A 449 -14.85 -10.46 14.00
CA GLU A 449 -15.35 -9.10 14.25
C GLU A 449 -16.76 -8.88 13.69
N ALA A 450 -17.04 -9.40 12.50
CA ALA A 450 -18.36 -9.33 11.89
C ALA A 450 -19.41 -10.10 12.70
N LEU A 451 -19.06 -11.27 13.25
CA LEU A 451 -19.92 -12.06 14.12
C LEU A 451 -20.17 -11.35 15.45
N ILE A 452 -19.12 -10.88 16.12
CA ILE A 452 -19.22 -10.09 17.36
C ILE A 452 -20.16 -8.90 17.15
N TYR A 453 -19.96 -8.12 16.09
CA TYR A 453 -20.86 -7.01 15.78
C TYR A 453 -22.32 -7.47 15.58
N THR A 454 -22.53 -8.56 14.85
CA THR A 454 -23.87 -9.08 14.56
C THR A 454 -24.55 -9.49 15.86
N THR A 455 -23.88 -10.30 16.68
CA THR A 455 -24.38 -10.74 17.99
C THR A 455 -24.63 -9.58 18.95
N LEU A 456 -23.71 -8.61 19.02
CA LEU A 456 -23.89 -7.42 19.87
C LEU A 456 -25.00 -6.48 19.38
N LYS A 457 -25.32 -6.50 18.08
CA LYS A 457 -26.38 -5.67 17.48
C LYS A 457 -27.75 -6.32 17.55
N THR A 458 -27.84 -7.63 17.30
CA THR A 458 -29.11 -8.37 17.30
C THR A 458 -29.48 -8.91 18.67
N GLY A 459 -28.50 -9.08 19.57
CA GLY A 459 -28.68 -9.80 20.83
C GLY A 459 -28.91 -11.31 20.64
N MET A 460 -28.66 -11.85 19.45
CA MET A 460 -28.89 -13.24 19.10
C MET A 460 -27.57 -13.92 18.71
N LEU A 461 -27.40 -15.16 19.18
CA LEU A 461 -26.33 -16.03 18.72
C LEU A 461 -26.64 -16.55 17.31
N PRO A 462 -25.61 -16.78 16.47
CA PRO A 462 -25.82 -17.33 15.13
C PRO A 462 -26.31 -18.78 15.21
N GLU A 463 -27.36 -19.12 14.45
CA GLU A 463 -27.93 -20.48 14.40
C GLU A 463 -26.89 -21.51 13.90
N PHE A 464 -26.49 -22.45 14.76
CA PHE A 464 -25.54 -23.51 14.42
C PHE A 464 -25.83 -24.79 15.24
N ASP A 465 -25.48 -25.97 14.71
CA ASP A 465 -25.65 -27.24 15.44
C ASP A 465 -24.56 -27.42 16.50
N TYR A 466 -24.85 -26.89 17.69
CA TYR A 466 -23.92 -26.88 18.81
C TYR A 466 -23.66 -28.27 19.40
N ALA A 467 -24.64 -29.17 19.29
CA ALA A 467 -24.47 -30.54 19.78
C ALA A 467 -23.43 -31.29 18.93
N LYS A 468 -23.50 -31.12 17.61
CA LYS A 468 -22.50 -31.64 16.68
C LYS A 468 -21.11 -31.03 16.94
N LEU A 469 -21.02 -29.70 17.10
CA LEU A 469 -19.75 -29.00 17.39
C LEU A 469 -19.08 -29.53 18.67
N LEU A 470 -19.84 -29.69 19.75
CA LEU A 470 -19.35 -30.24 21.03
C LEU A 470 -18.82 -31.68 20.88
N SER A 471 -19.47 -32.50 20.04
CA SER A 471 -19.03 -33.88 19.79
C SER A 471 -17.77 -33.98 18.93
N GLU A 472 -17.59 -33.09 17.95
CA GLU A 472 -16.42 -33.06 17.06
C GLU A 472 -15.21 -32.37 17.71
N GLY A 473 -15.46 -31.38 18.57
CA GLY A 473 -14.42 -30.55 19.13
C GLY A 473 -13.52 -31.24 20.18
N TYR A 474 -13.85 -32.45 20.64
CA TYR A 474 -12.88 -33.33 21.31
C TYR A 474 -11.59 -33.56 20.47
N GLN A 475 -11.63 -33.32 19.15
CA GLN A 475 -10.51 -33.45 18.23
C GLN A 475 -9.87 -32.12 17.78
N ASN A 476 -10.53 -30.95 17.93
CA ASN A 476 -10.03 -29.67 17.39
C ASN A 476 -10.25 -28.50 18.38
N LYS A 477 -9.33 -28.35 19.34
CA LYS A 477 -9.43 -27.47 20.53
C LYS A 477 -9.57 -25.96 20.24
N ASN A 478 -9.06 -25.46 19.11
CA ASN A 478 -9.05 -24.03 18.79
C ASN A 478 -10.43 -23.52 18.32
N ASP A 479 -11.22 -24.37 17.68
CA ASP A 479 -12.54 -24.00 17.17
C ASP A 479 -13.55 -23.88 18.33
N ILE A 480 -13.42 -24.72 19.36
CA ILE A 480 -14.22 -24.61 20.60
C ILE A 480 -13.85 -23.37 21.41
N LEU A 481 -12.56 -23.04 21.59
CA LEU A 481 -12.14 -21.89 22.41
C LEU A 481 -12.66 -20.56 21.83
N THR A 482 -12.53 -20.40 20.52
CA THR A 482 -13.06 -19.24 19.79
C THR A 482 -14.58 -19.10 19.99
N TYR A 483 -15.27 -20.23 20.02
CA TYR A 483 -16.72 -20.30 20.13
C TYR A 483 -17.23 -20.12 21.58
N LEU A 484 -16.61 -20.74 22.57
CA LEU A 484 -16.99 -20.62 23.99
C LEU A 484 -16.84 -19.18 24.48
N GLU A 485 -15.80 -18.47 24.04
CA GLU A 485 -15.60 -17.05 24.41
C GLU A 485 -16.66 -16.12 23.78
N ILE A 486 -17.12 -16.41 22.56
CA ILE A 486 -18.22 -15.68 21.88
C ILE A 486 -19.58 -15.97 22.56
N CYS A 487 -19.79 -17.19 23.05
CA CYS A 487 -21.01 -17.55 23.78
C CYS A 487 -21.07 -16.94 25.19
N GLU A 488 -19.97 -16.97 25.97
CA GLU A 488 -19.91 -16.34 27.30
C GLU A 488 -20.15 -14.82 27.23
N THR A 489 -19.65 -14.14 26.19
CA THR A 489 -19.90 -12.71 25.96
C THR A 489 -21.38 -12.38 25.75
N SER A 490 -22.17 -13.30 25.20
CA SER A 490 -23.60 -13.13 24.96
C SER A 490 -24.48 -13.43 26.19
N GLU A 491 -24.13 -14.46 26.96
CA GLU A 491 -24.90 -14.86 28.17
C GLU A 491 -24.73 -13.89 29.33
N LEU A 492 -23.59 -13.23 29.45
CA LEU A 492 -23.39 -12.21 30.49
C LEU A 492 -24.34 -11.01 30.32
N ARG A 493 -24.80 -10.70 29.10
CA ARG A 493 -25.80 -9.63 28.87
C ARG A 493 -27.26 -10.07 28.92
N SER A 494 -27.58 -11.36 28.85
CA SER A 494 -28.97 -11.79 29.15
C SER A 494 -29.28 -11.71 30.65
N LYS A 495 -28.23 -11.58 31.48
CA LYS A 495 -28.30 -11.48 32.94
C LYS A 495 -28.15 -10.05 33.50
N TYR A 496 -27.82 -9.04 32.68
CA TYR A 496 -27.69 -7.62 33.06
C TYR A 496 -28.39 -6.73 32.04
#